data_AF-A0AAN4ZNU3-F1
#
_entry.id   AF-A0AAN4ZNU3-F1
#
_cell.length_a   1.000
_cell.length_b   1.000
_cell.length_c   1.000
_cell.angle_alpha   90.00
_cell.angle_beta   90.00
_cell.angle_gamma   90.00
#
_symmetry.space_group_name_H-M   'P 1'
#
loop_
_entity.id
_entity.type
_entity.pdbx_description
1 polymer ?
#
loop_
_entity_poly.entity_id
_entity_poly.type
_entity_poly.pdbx_seq_one_letter_code
_entity_poly.pdbx_strand_id
1 'polypeptide(L)'
;IERVGMLSRYAPRLAVAFRAGSHHAPAKTAWTPQTPSSFVHDGWASARLPFHVYNRWGFATKAITFLAVGFWAPFFVVEYQLRKANQ
;
A
#
# COMPACT_ATOMS: atom_id res chain seq x y z
N ILE A 1 -12.90 32.73 26.94
CA ILE A 1 -13.35 31.45 27.54
C ILE A 1 -14.55 30.85 26.78
N GLU A 2 -15.45 31.67 26.23
CA GLU A 2 -16.65 31.23 25.49
C GLU A 2 -16.40 30.44 24.18
N ARG A 3 -15.38 30.79 23.39
CA ARG A 3 -15.08 30.10 22.11
C ARG A 3 -14.63 28.64 22.27
N VAL A 4 -14.08 28.28 23.44
CA VAL A 4 -13.56 26.93 23.71
C VAL A 4 -14.70 25.95 23.98
N GLY A 5 -15.78 26.42 24.62
CA GLY A 5 -16.98 25.60 24.89
C GLY A 5 -17.81 25.31 23.63
N MET A 6 -17.79 26.22 22.65
CA MET A 6 -18.52 26.03 21.38
C MET A 6 -17.90 24.90 20.54
N LEU A 7 -16.57 24.86 20.41
CA LEU A 7 -15.87 23.82 19.64
C LEU A 7 -15.98 22.42 20.27
N SER A 8 -16.02 22.34 21.61
CA SER A 8 -16.19 21.08 22.34
C SER A 8 -17.52 20.37 22.04
N ARG A 9 -18.60 21.12 21.77
CA ARG A 9 -19.91 20.55 21.41
C ARG A 9 -19.98 20.00 19.99
N TYR A 10 -19.10 20.47 19.09
CA TYR A 10 -19.02 19.98 17.71
C TYR A 10 -18.00 18.85 17.54
N ALA A 11 -17.01 18.74 18.43
CA ALA A 11 -16.02 17.67 18.44
C ALA A 11 -16.62 16.24 18.41
N PRO A 12 -17.64 15.88 19.23
CA PRO A 12 -18.22 14.54 19.16
C PRO A 12 -19.00 14.31 17.87
N ARG A 13 -19.64 15.34 17.31
CA ARG A 13 -20.34 15.25 16.02
C ARG A 13 -19.38 15.07 14.86
N LEU A 14 -18.24 15.78 14.88
CA LEU A 14 -17.17 15.59 13.91
C LEU A 14 -16.55 14.21 14.05
N ALA A 15 -16.26 13.73 15.26
CA ALA A 15 -15.73 12.39 15.49
C ALA A 15 -16.69 11.29 14.98
N VAL A 16 -18.00 11.44 15.22
CA VAL A 16 -19.02 10.53 14.69
C VAL A 16 -19.13 10.64 13.16
N ALA A 17 -19.02 11.83 12.57
CA ALA A 17 -19.02 12.02 11.12
C ALA A 17 -17.77 11.43 10.45
N PHE A 18 -16.59 11.57 11.06
CA PHE A 18 -15.35 10.94 10.61
C PHE A 18 -15.45 9.42 10.72
N ARG A 19 -16.02 8.90 11.80
CA ARG A 19 -16.24 7.45 11.99
C ARG A 19 -17.29 6.92 11.00
N ALA A 20 -18.39 7.64 10.79
CA ALA A 20 -19.41 7.27 9.80
C ALA A 20 -18.86 7.33 8.37
N GLY A 21 -18.10 8.36 8.01
CA GLY A 21 -17.46 8.49 6.69
C GLY A 21 -16.41 7.41 6.42
N SER A 22 -15.75 6.89 7.45
CA SER A 22 -14.82 5.75 7.33
C SER A 22 -15.52 4.39 7.25
N HIS A 23 -16.81 4.30 7.61
CA HIS A 23 -17.64 3.09 7.43
C HIS A 23 -18.50 3.10 6.15
N HIS A 24 -18.57 4.23 5.42
CA HIS A 24 -19.36 4.37 4.18
C HIS A 24 -18.52 4.51 2.91
N ALA A 25 -17.19 4.43 3.00
CA ALA A 25 -16.43 4.05 1.82
C ALA A 25 -16.86 2.62 1.49
N PRO A 26 -17.51 2.35 0.34
CA PRO A 26 -17.78 0.98 -0.05
C PRO A 26 -16.43 0.28 0.01
N ALA A 27 -16.34 -0.73 0.89
CA ALA A 27 -15.18 -1.58 0.92
C ALA A 27 -14.90 -1.94 -0.54
N LYS A 28 -13.65 -1.85 -0.99
CA LYS A 28 -13.25 -2.27 -2.36
C LYS A 28 -13.45 -3.79 -2.59
N THR A 29 -14.29 -4.42 -1.77
CA THR A 29 -14.78 -5.79 -1.75
C THR A 29 -16.29 -5.85 -2.04
N ALA A 30 -16.99 -4.73 -2.25
CA ALA A 30 -18.33 -4.75 -2.82
C ALA A 30 -18.21 -5.29 -4.25
N TRP A 31 -18.65 -6.53 -4.45
CA TRP A 31 -18.71 -7.15 -5.76
C TRP A 31 -19.66 -6.32 -6.64
N THR A 32 -19.10 -5.47 -7.50
CA THR A 32 -19.83 -4.79 -8.55
C THR A 32 -19.87 -5.71 -9.78
N PRO A 33 -21.06 -6.06 -10.30
CA PRO A 33 -21.16 -6.75 -11.58
C PRO A 33 -20.39 -5.97 -12.65
N GLN A 34 -19.60 -6.67 -13.46
CA GLN A 34 -18.88 -6.05 -14.57
C GLN A 34 -19.91 -5.50 -15.58
N THR A 35 -19.89 -4.19 -15.83
CA THR A 35 -20.75 -3.55 -16.83
C THR A 35 -20.06 -3.52 -18.20
N PRO A 36 -20.80 -3.47 -19.33
CA PRO A 36 -20.22 -3.49 -20.68
C PRO A 36 -19.22 -2.37 -20.98
N SER A 37 -19.29 -1.26 -20.23
CA SER A 37 -18.41 -0.10 -20.35
C SER A 37 -17.41 0.05 -19.20
N SER A 38 -17.42 -0.86 -18.21
CA SER A 38 -16.46 -0.86 -17.10
C SER A 38 -15.15 -1.53 -17.48
N PHE A 39 -14.07 -1.09 -16.81
CA PHE A 39 -12.81 -1.82 -16.86
C PHE A 39 -12.99 -3.24 -16.32
N VAL A 40 -12.35 -4.21 -16.97
CA VAL A 40 -12.43 -5.62 -16.55
C VAL A 40 -11.82 -5.76 -15.16
N HIS A 41 -12.62 -6.19 -14.19
CA HIS A 41 -12.23 -6.40 -12.79
C HIS A 41 -11.98 -7.89 -12.49
N ASP A 42 -11.58 -8.67 -13.49
CA ASP A 42 -11.45 -10.13 -13.50
C ASP A 42 -10.30 -10.68 -12.62
N GLY A 43 -9.56 -9.82 -11.91
CA GLY A 43 -8.40 -10.23 -11.13
C GLY A 43 -7.27 -10.83 -11.98
N TRP A 44 -7.35 -10.74 -13.31
CA TRP A 44 -6.49 -11.51 -14.21
C TRP A 44 -5.09 -10.94 -14.33
N ALA A 45 -4.95 -9.62 -14.15
CA ALA A 45 -3.65 -8.94 -14.12
C ALA A 45 -2.74 -9.43 -12.99
N SER A 46 -3.30 -9.80 -11.84
CA SER A 46 -2.57 -10.34 -10.69
C SER A 46 -2.63 -11.87 -10.59
N ALA A 47 -3.66 -12.52 -11.16
CA ALA A 47 -3.82 -13.98 -11.10
C ALA A 47 -2.68 -14.75 -11.79
N ARG A 48 -1.99 -14.13 -12.75
CA ARG A 48 -0.88 -14.74 -13.49
C ARG A 48 0.49 -14.49 -12.87
N LEU A 49 0.58 -13.66 -11.83
CA LEU A 49 1.86 -13.35 -11.19
C LEU A 49 2.23 -14.49 -10.24
N PRO A 50 3.50 -14.95 -10.24
CA PRO A 50 3.95 -16.03 -9.37
C PRO A 50 4.09 -15.60 -7.89
N PHE A 51 3.58 -14.42 -7.52
CA PHE A 51 3.62 -13.88 -6.18
C PHE A 51 2.31 -13.18 -5.83
N HIS A 52 1.95 -13.24 -4.55
CA HIS A 52 0.70 -12.68 -4.05
C HIS A 52 0.76 -11.15 -4.02
N VAL A 53 -0.23 -10.52 -4.66
CA VAL A 53 -0.34 -9.05 -4.81
C VAL A 53 -1.49 -8.44 -4.01
N TYR A 54 -2.31 -9.26 -3.34
CA TYR A 54 -3.50 -8.82 -2.61
C TYR A 54 -3.18 -7.86 -1.44
N ASN A 55 -2.06 -8.07 -0.76
CA ASN A 55 -1.60 -7.18 0.31
C ASN A 55 -0.65 -6.13 -0.27
N ARG A 56 -1.13 -4.89 -0.41
CA ARG A 56 -0.35 -3.76 -0.94
C ARG A 56 1.00 -3.56 -0.23
N TRP A 57 1.02 -3.74 1.09
CA TRP A 57 2.23 -3.56 1.90
C TRP A 57 3.18 -4.73 1.71
N GLY A 58 2.67 -5.96 1.71
CA GLY A 58 3.46 -7.16 1.44
C GLY A 58 4.06 -7.17 0.03
N PHE A 59 3.31 -6.68 -0.97
CA PHE A 59 3.81 -6.51 -2.32
C PHE A 59 4.91 -5.45 -2.39
N ALA A 60 4.71 -4.28 -1.77
CA ALA A 60 5.71 -3.22 -1.72
C ALA A 60 7.02 -3.72 -1.08
N THR A 61 6.96 -4.43 0.04
CA THR A 61 8.15 -5.02 0.67
C THR A 61 8.88 -5.97 -0.28
N LYS A 62 8.17 -6.91 -0.92
CA LYS A 62 8.77 -7.85 -1.87
C LYS A 62 9.44 -7.13 -3.05
N ALA A 63 8.77 -6.13 -3.62
CA ALA A 63 9.29 -5.34 -4.74
C ALA A 63 10.55 -4.57 -4.34
N ILE A 64 10.54 -3.89 -3.18
CA ILE A 64 11.70 -3.15 -2.68
C ILE A 64 12.86 -4.09 -2.41
N THR A 65 12.65 -5.21 -1.73
CA THR A 65 13.72 -6.18 -1.45
C THR A 65 14.32 -6.73 -2.73
N PHE A 66 13.50 -7.13 -3.70
CA PHE A 66 13.98 -7.67 -4.98
C PHE A 66 14.85 -6.66 -5.74
N LEU A 67 14.40 -5.41 -5.84
CA LEU A 67 15.15 -4.35 -6.52
C LEU A 67 16.41 -3.95 -5.75
N ALA A 68 16.33 -3.87 -4.42
CA ALA A 68 17.47 -3.52 -3.58
C ALA A 68 18.60 -4.54 -3.71
N VAL A 69 18.30 -5.85 -3.75
CA VAL A 69 19.32 -6.89 -3.91
C VAL A 69 20.09 -6.71 -5.22
N GLY A 70 19.38 -6.51 -6.34
CA GLY A 70 20.02 -6.28 -7.65
C GLY A 70 20.84 -4.99 -7.68
N PHE A 71 20.33 -3.92 -7.07
CA PHE A 71 21.02 -2.64 -6.99
C PHE A 71 22.31 -2.72 -6.17
N TRP A 72 22.29 -3.42 -5.02
CA TRP A 72 23.44 -3.53 -4.12
C TRP A 72 24.47 -4.59 -4.55
N ALA A 73 24.07 -5.59 -5.34
CA ALA A 73 24.94 -6.68 -5.80
C ALA A 73 26.29 -6.23 -6.38
N PRO A 74 26.38 -5.29 -7.35
CA PRO A 74 27.67 -4.88 -7.91
C PRO A 74 28.60 -4.25 -6.86
N PHE A 75 28.06 -3.51 -5.89
CA PHE A 75 28.87 -2.89 -4.83
C PHE A 75 29.50 -3.94 -3.92
N PHE A 76 28.75 -4.98 -3.55
CA PHE A 76 29.29 -6.09 -2.77
C PHE A 76 30.36 -6.86 -3.54
N VAL A 77 30.20 -7.05 -4.84
CA VAL A 77 31.22 -7.70 -5.68
C VAL A 77 32.49 -6.84 -5.72
N VAL A 78 32.38 -5.54 -5.94
CA VAL A 78 33.54 -4.63 -5.95
C VAL A 78 34.26 -4.65 -4.60
N GLU A 79 33.51 -4.54 -3.50
CA GLU A 79 34.09 -4.59 -2.16
C GLU A 79 34.81 -5.92 -1.90
N TYR A 80 34.22 -7.04 -2.33
CA TYR A 80 34.86 -8.35 -2.25
C TYR A 80 36.17 -8.39 -3.04
N GLN A 81 36.18 -7.87 -4.27
CA GLN A 81 37.40 -7.84 -5.10
C GLN A 81 38.48 -6.93 -4.50
N LEU A 82 38.11 -5.77 -3.96
CA LEU A 82 39.05 -4.87 -3.30
C LEU A 82 39.68 -5.52 -2.07
N ARG A 83 38.87 -6.17 -1.23
CA ARG A 83 39.37 -6.91 -0.07
C ARG A 83 40.30 -8.05 -0.48
N LYS A 84 39.95 -8.79 -1.54
CA LYS A 84 40.77 -9.87 -2.09
C LYS A 84 42.10 -9.36 -2.67
N ALA A 85 42.09 -8.22 -3.35
CA ALA A 85 43.29 -7.62 -3.95
C ALA A 85 44.25 -7.01 -2.91
N ASN A 86 43.76 -6.72 -1.71
CA ASN A 86 44.52 -6.12 -0.61
C ASN A 86 45.02 -7.17 0.41
N GLN A 87 44.80 -8.46 0.12
CA GLN A 87 45.38 -9.62 0.81
C GLN A 87 46.54 -10.17 -0.02
#